data_AF-A0ABD0PS98-F1
#
_entry.id   AF-A0ABD0PS98-F1
#
_cell.length_a   1.000
_cell.length_b   1.000
_cell.length_c   1.000
_cell.angle_alpha   90.00
_cell.angle_beta   90.00
_cell.angle_gamma   90.00
#
_symmetry.space_group_name_H-M   'P 1'
#
loop_
_entity.id
_entity.type
_entity.pdbx_description
1 polymer ?
#
loop_
_entity_poly.entity_id
_entity_poly.type
_entity_poly.pdbx_seq_one_letter_code
_entity_poly.pdbx_strand_id
1 'polypeptide(L)'
;TPRDARSEWCFPFCFLSPSTLKVYAAAIAAYHDAVDGSSLGEHHLIVRFLRVARGLNPPCPNFTPSWDLSVVLSGLQRDPFEQLDSAEIKYLSLKTLLLIMLTSIKGVGDLHAFSVNKSCLEFGPADSHVTLRPQPGYVPRVPTTPLREQVVNLQALPPEKAEPALELLCPVCSLRNYVERNQSFRHSLSALEVSR
;
A
#
# COMPACT_ATOMS: atom_id res chain seq x y z
N THR A 1 -18.59 37.00 -7.01
CA THR A 1 -19.81 36.41 -6.39
C THR A 1 -20.31 35.29 -7.29
N PRO A 2 -20.75 34.15 -6.74
CA PRO A 2 -19.93 33.07 -6.21
C PRO A 2 -19.93 31.84 -7.15
N ARG A 3 -18.77 31.20 -7.37
CA ARG A 3 -18.71 29.89 -8.05
C ARG A 3 -17.61 28.94 -7.52
N ASP A 4 -17.09 29.20 -6.32
CA ASP A 4 -15.98 28.45 -5.71
C ASP A 4 -16.35 27.67 -4.44
N ALA A 5 -17.63 27.32 -4.25
CA ALA A 5 -18.08 26.59 -3.06
C ALA A 5 -18.37 25.10 -3.33
N ARG A 6 -17.57 24.42 -4.17
CA ARG A 6 -17.80 22.99 -4.47
C ARG A 6 -16.59 22.06 -4.24
N SER A 7 -15.52 22.57 -3.63
CA SER A 7 -14.30 21.82 -3.32
C SER A 7 -14.14 21.42 -1.85
N GLU A 8 -14.97 21.91 -0.93
CA GLU A 8 -14.71 21.78 0.51
C GLU A 8 -15.51 20.71 1.26
N TRP A 9 -16.35 19.90 0.60
CA TRP A 9 -17.15 18.89 1.30
C TRP A 9 -17.31 17.57 0.51
N CYS A 10 -16.25 16.77 0.34
CA CYS A 10 -16.41 15.29 0.25
C CYS A 10 -16.36 14.76 1.72
N PHE A 11 -17.33 15.12 2.56
CA PHE A 11 -17.66 14.46 3.84
C PHE A 11 -19.04 13.79 3.71
N PRO A 12 -19.37 12.77 4.53
CA PRO A 12 -19.92 11.50 4.06
C PRO A 12 -21.45 11.56 3.98
N PHE A 13 -21.99 11.96 2.83
CA PHE A 13 -23.31 11.47 2.49
C PHE A 13 -23.16 10.01 2.04
N CYS A 14 -23.50 9.07 2.93
CA CYS A 14 -23.63 7.64 2.69
C CYS A 14 -24.76 7.31 1.68
N PHE A 15 -24.78 7.96 0.53
CA PHE A 15 -25.51 7.44 -0.61
C PHE A 15 -24.63 6.42 -1.33
N LEU A 16 -25.22 5.27 -1.67
CA LEU A 16 -24.53 4.21 -2.41
C LEU A 16 -23.77 4.79 -3.60
N SER A 17 -22.56 4.28 -3.83
CA SER A 17 -21.76 4.69 -4.98
C SER A 17 -22.56 4.46 -6.28
N PRO A 18 -22.51 5.37 -7.27
CA PRO A 18 -23.19 5.18 -8.55
C PRO A 18 -22.83 3.86 -9.24
N SER A 19 -21.65 3.30 -8.96
CA SER A 19 -21.26 1.97 -9.43
C SER A 19 -22.09 0.86 -8.78
N THR A 20 -22.32 0.92 -7.47
CA THR A 20 -23.14 -0.04 -6.73
C THR A 20 -24.59 -0.05 -7.20
N LEU A 21 -25.18 1.13 -7.45
CA LEU A 21 -26.54 1.23 -7.97
C LEU A 21 -26.68 0.59 -9.36
N LYS A 22 -25.67 0.72 -10.23
CA LYS A 22 -25.65 0.02 -11.53
C LYS A 22 -25.56 -1.49 -11.38
N VAL A 23 -24.74 -1.98 -10.44
CA VAL A 23 -24.62 -3.41 -10.15
C VAL A 23 -25.97 -3.97 -9.66
N TYR A 24 -26.66 -3.26 -8.77
CA TYR A 24 -27.99 -3.68 -8.31
C TYR A 24 -29.03 -3.63 -9.43
N ALA A 25 -29.06 -2.58 -10.23
CA ALA A 25 -29.97 -2.50 -11.37
C ALA A 25 -29.75 -3.67 -12.36
N ALA A 26 -28.49 -4.01 -12.65
CA ALA A 26 -28.15 -5.15 -13.51
C ALA A 26 -28.55 -6.49 -12.86
N ALA A 27 -28.32 -6.66 -11.56
CA ALA A 27 -28.71 -7.87 -10.85
C ALA A 27 -30.23 -8.07 -10.87
N ILE A 28 -31.01 -7.02 -10.59
CA ILE A 28 -32.48 -7.10 -10.63
C ILE A 28 -32.94 -7.37 -12.08
N ALA A 29 -32.34 -6.71 -13.08
CA ALA A 29 -32.67 -6.94 -14.48
C ALA A 29 -32.39 -8.38 -14.94
N ALA A 30 -31.40 -9.06 -14.35
CA ALA A 30 -31.07 -10.45 -14.69
C ALA A 30 -32.12 -11.47 -14.20
N TYR A 31 -32.94 -11.12 -13.20
CA TYR A 31 -33.97 -11.98 -12.62
C TYR A 31 -35.40 -11.51 -12.92
N HIS A 32 -35.56 -10.56 -13.84
CA HIS A 32 -36.86 -9.99 -14.17
C HIS A 32 -37.11 -10.03 -15.67
N ASP A 33 -38.33 -10.40 -16.06
CA ASP A 33 -38.77 -10.33 -17.45
C ASP A 33 -38.76 -8.88 -17.96
N ALA A 34 -38.68 -8.71 -19.27
CA ALA A 34 -38.73 -7.39 -19.89
C ALA A 34 -40.00 -6.64 -19.48
N VAL A 35 -39.84 -5.40 -19.05
CA VAL A 35 -40.95 -4.49 -18.71
C VAL A 35 -41.07 -3.49 -19.84
N ASP A 36 -42.27 -3.32 -20.38
CA ASP A 36 -42.54 -2.44 -21.53
C ASP A 36 -41.64 -2.77 -22.75
N GLY A 37 -41.39 -4.06 -22.98
CA GLY A 37 -40.56 -4.54 -24.09
C GLY A 37 -39.07 -4.23 -23.95
N SER A 38 -38.64 -3.70 -22.80
CA SER A 38 -37.26 -3.30 -22.52
C SER A 38 -36.70 -4.08 -21.32
N SER A 39 -35.39 -4.34 -21.29
CA SER A 39 -34.77 -4.84 -20.06
C SER A 39 -34.89 -3.79 -18.95
N LEU A 40 -35.02 -4.24 -17.70
CA LEU A 40 -35.19 -3.32 -16.57
C LEU A 40 -33.99 -2.34 -16.45
N GLY A 41 -32.78 -2.76 -16.81
CA GLY A 41 -31.59 -1.89 -16.82
C GLY A 41 -31.63 -0.77 -17.88
N GLU A 42 -32.38 -0.97 -18.97
CA GLU A 42 -32.54 -0.01 -20.07
C GLU A 42 -33.81 0.84 -19.92
N HIS A 43 -34.70 0.48 -19.02
CA HIS A 43 -35.95 1.19 -18.79
C HIS A 43 -35.69 2.66 -18.43
N HIS A 44 -36.41 3.56 -19.09
CA HIS A 44 -36.18 5.01 -19.03
C HIS A 44 -36.17 5.59 -17.61
N LEU A 45 -37.01 5.07 -16.71
CA LEU A 45 -37.04 5.49 -15.30
C LEU A 45 -35.76 5.13 -14.56
N ILE A 46 -35.20 3.95 -14.82
CA ILE A 46 -33.99 3.47 -14.15
C ILE A 46 -32.78 4.22 -14.66
N VAL A 47 -32.68 4.43 -15.99
CA VAL A 47 -31.63 5.27 -16.58
C VAL A 47 -31.70 6.70 -16.03
N ARG A 48 -32.91 7.28 -15.90
CA ARG A 48 -33.10 8.62 -15.33
C ARG A 48 -32.72 8.65 -13.85
N PHE A 49 -33.13 7.66 -13.06
CA PHE A 49 -32.78 7.52 -11.66
C PHE A 49 -31.26 7.44 -11.47
N LEU A 50 -30.58 6.54 -12.19
CA LEU A 50 -29.12 6.37 -12.13
C LEU A 50 -28.38 7.65 -12.57
N ARG A 51 -28.90 8.38 -13.56
CA ARG A 51 -28.34 9.67 -14.00
C ARG A 51 -28.42 10.72 -12.89
N VAL A 52 -29.58 10.85 -12.24
CA VAL A 52 -29.79 11.78 -11.12
C VAL A 52 -28.91 11.38 -9.94
N ALA A 53 -28.88 10.09 -9.58
CA ALA A 53 -28.04 9.57 -8.50
C ALA A 53 -26.55 9.87 -8.72
N ARG A 54 -26.06 9.73 -9.97
CA ARG A 54 -24.68 10.12 -10.32
C ARG A 54 -24.44 11.63 -10.24
N GLY A 55 -25.45 12.45 -10.52
CA GLY A 55 -25.37 13.91 -10.37
C GLY A 55 -25.34 14.35 -8.91
N LEU A 56 -26.08 13.66 -8.04
CA LEU A 56 -26.11 13.90 -6.59
C LEU A 56 -24.83 13.40 -5.89
N ASN A 57 -24.27 12.30 -6.38
CA ASN A 57 -23.01 11.74 -5.89
C ASN A 57 -22.02 11.60 -7.07
N PRO A 58 -21.41 12.71 -7.53
CA PRO A 58 -20.39 12.64 -8.56
C PRO A 58 -19.24 11.77 -8.04
N PRO A 59 -18.63 10.90 -8.86
CA PRO A 59 -17.43 10.19 -8.44
C PRO A 59 -16.39 11.23 -8.01
N CYS A 60 -16.05 11.30 -6.70
CA CYS A 60 -14.91 12.10 -6.27
C CYS A 60 -13.70 11.48 -7.01
N PRO A 61 -12.97 12.23 -7.85
CA PRO A 61 -11.73 11.71 -8.44
C PRO A 61 -10.83 11.27 -7.28
N ASN A 62 -10.10 10.17 -7.47
CA ASN A 62 -9.11 9.73 -6.49
C ASN A 62 -8.02 10.81 -6.41
N PHE A 63 -8.22 11.80 -5.55
CA PHE A 63 -7.28 12.88 -5.31
C PHE A 63 -6.19 12.33 -4.42
N THR A 64 -5.27 11.58 -5.03
CA THR A 64 -4.01 11.28 -4.37
C THR A 64 -3.16 12.53 -4.59
N PRO A 65 -2.77 13.26 -3.53
CA PRO A 65 -1.92 14.43 -3.70
C PRO A 65 -0.66 14.03 -4.48
N SER A 66 -0.17 14.91 -5.33
CA SER A 66 1.06 14.67 -6.09
C SER A 66 2.17 14.35 -5.09
N TRP A 67 2.69 13.14 -5.16
CA TRP A 67 3.71 12.68 -4.26
C TRP A 67 5.07 13.21 -4.71
N ASP A 68 5.70 14.06 -3.89
CA ASP A 68 7.05 14.55 -4.15
C ASP A 68 8.07 13.73 -3.35
N LEU A 69 8.86 12.95 -4.07
CA LEU A 69 9.89 12.08 -3.51
C LEU A 69 10.91 12.87 -2.68
N SER A 70 11.25 14.09 -3.09
CA SER A 70 12.23 14.92 -2.40
C SER A 70 11.75 15.34 -1.00
N VAL A 71 10.47 15.67 -0.87
CA VAL A 71 9.82 16.02 0.41
C VAL A 71 9.79 14.81 1.34
N VAL A 72 9.53 13.63 0.79
CA VAL A 72 9.47 12.39 1.57
C VAL A 72 10.85 11.99 2.08
N LEU A 73 11.85 11.98 1.21
CA LEU A 73 13.22 11.62 1.59
C LEU A 73 13.79 12.62 2.59
N SER A 74 13.54 13.91 2.42
CA SER A 74 13.95 14.93 3.39
C SER A 74 13.23 14.80 4.73
N GLY A 75 11.97 14.34 4.75
CA GLY A 75 11.24 14.00 5.97
C GLY A 75 11.85 12.81 6.72
N LEU A 76 12.28 11.76 5.99
CA LEU A 76 12.90 10.56 6.57
C LEU A 76 14.31 10.80 7.16
N GLN A 77 14.92 11.94 6.85
CA GLN A 77 16.20 12.39 7.40
C GLN A 77 16.06 13.20 8.70
N ARG A 78 14.84 13.59 9.08
CA ARG A 78 14.58 14.43 10.26
C ARG A 78 14.00 13.60 11.40
N ASP A 79 13.92 14.19 12.59
CA ASP A 79 13.16 13.65 13.71
C ASP A 79 11.70 13.33 13.28
N PRO A 80 11.13 12.17 13.69
CA PRO A 80 11.65 11.13 14.59
C PRO A 80 12.42 9.99 13.88
N PHE A 81 12.73 10.13 12.59
CA PHE A 81 13.30 9.07 11.76
C PHE A 81 14.83 9.03 11.75
N GLU A 82 15.48 10.09 12.22
CA GLU A 82 16.94 10.20 12.32
C GLU A 82 17.51 9.22 13.34
N GLN A 83 16.91 9.13 14.53
CA GLN A 83 17.39 8.29 15.64
C GLN A 83 16.81 6.86 15.58
N LEU A 84 17.25 6.05 14.62
CA LEU A 84 16.71 4.69 14.43
C LEU A 84 16.82 3.78 15.66
N ASP A 85 17.84 3.98 16.50
CA ASP A 85 18.09 3.16 17.69
C ASP A 85 17.15 3.49 18.85
N SER A 86 16.82 4.77 19.02
CA SER A 86 16.00 5.29 20.12
C SER A 86 14.52 5.47 19.74
N ALA A 87 14.22 5.62 18.45
CA ALA A 87 12.87 5.85 17.97
C ALA A 87 11.92 4.70 18.32
N GLU A 88 10.64 4.99 18.43
CA GLU A 88 9.61 3.98 18.63
C GLU A 88 9.55 3.02 17.42
N ILE A 89 9.26 1.73 17.67
CA ILE A 89 9.24 0.68 16.64
C ILE A 89 8.31 1.03 15.47
N LYS A 90 7.25 1.81 15.71
CA LYS A 90 6.34 2.29 14.65
C LYS A 90 7.05 3.18 13.61
N TYR A 91 7.93 4.08 14.05
CA TYR A 91 8.65 4.99 13.15
C TYR A 91 9.74 4.25 12.38
N LEU A 92 10.44 3.33 13.06
CA LEU A 92 11.39 2.42 12.41
C LEU A 92 10.70 1.57 11.35
N SER A 93 9.53 1.00 11.66
CA SER A 93 8.74 0.21 10.72
C SER A 93 8.33 1.04 9.50
N LEU A 94 7.81 2.26 9.71
CA LEU A 94 7.38 3.13 8.63
C LEU A 94 8.54 3.52 7.71
N LYS A 95 9.67 3.92 8.28
CA LYS A 95 10.87 4.29 7.52
C LYS A 95 11.39 3.11 6.69
N THR A 96 11.54 1.94 7.30
CA THR A 96 12.00 0.74 6.60
C THR A 96 11.04 0.33 5.50
N LEU A 97 9.73 0.33 5.76
CA LEU A 97 8.71 -0.02 4.78
C LEU A 97 8.74 0.93 3.58
N LEU A 98 8.84 2.23 3.83
CA LEU A 98 8.87 3.26 2.79
C LEU A 98 10.13 3.18 1.93
N LEU A 99 11.29 2.97 2.56
CA LEU A 99 12.55 2.79 1.85
C LEU A 99 12.56 1.50 1.01
N ILE A 100 12.04 0.39 1.53
CA ILE A 100 11.91 -0.85 0.77
C ILE A 100 10.95 -0.67 -0.41
N MET A 101 9.79 -0.03 -0.19
CA MET A 101 8.84 0.28 -1.27
C MET A 101 9.50 1.06 -2.40
N LEU A 102 10.21 2.12 -2.03
CA LEU A 102 10.89 3.02 -2.96
C LEU A 102 11.99 2.33 -3.76
N THR A 103 12.75 1.46 -3.10
CA THR A 103 13.92 0.81 -3.71
C THR A 103 13.57 -0.47 -4.46
N SER A 104 12.51 -1.16 -4.05
CA SER A 104 12.02 -2.38 -4.72
C SER A 104 11.04 -2.11 -5.85
N ILE A 105 10.48 -0.89 -5.94
CA ILE A 105 9.43 -0.50 -6.89
C ILE A 105 8.23 -1.47 -6.81
N LYS A 106 7.97 -2.02 -5.61
CA LYS A 106 6.83 -2.90 -5.36
C LYS A 106 5.67 -2.12 -4.76
N GLY A 107 4.45 -2.64 -4.95
CA GLY A 107 3.25 -2.07 -4.32
C GLY A 107 3.16 -2.45 -2.85
N VAL A 108 2.37 -1.70 -2.07
CA VAL A 108 2.17 -1.97 -0.62
C VAL A 108 1.60 -3.37 -0.40
N GLY A 109 0.73 -3.82 -1.30
CA GLY A 109 0.17 -5.16 -1.27
C GLY A 109 1.23 -6.26 -1.40
N ASP A 110 2.37 -6.02 -2.06
CA ASP A 110 3.40 -7.04 -2.28
C ASP A 110 4.38 -7.13 -1.12
N LEU A 111 4.45 -6.11 -0.26
CA LEU A 111 5.29 -6.15 0.93
C LEU A 111 4.90 -7.27 1.89
N HIS A 112 3.61 -7.61 1.93
CA HIS A 112 3.11 -8.74 2.72
C HIS A 112 3.68 -10.08 2.28
N ALA A 113 4.25 -10.16 1.08
CA ALA A 113 4.94 -11.34 0.61
C ALA A 113 6.30 -11.52 1.29
N PHE A 114 6.92 -10.46 1.81
CA PHE A 114 8.24 -10.55 2.41
C PHE A 114 8.16 -10.97 3.87
N SER A 115 9.06 -11.88 4.25
CA SER A 115 9.20 -12.38 5.60
C SER A 115 10.66 -12.29 6.04
N VAL A 116 10.88 -12.18 7.34
CA VAL A 116 12.22 -12.16 7.95
C VAL A 116 12.77 -13.57 8.21
N ASN A 117 12.03 -14.61 7.79
CA ASN A 117 12.53 -15.97 7.82
C ASN A 117 13.85 -16.09 7.06
N LYS A 118 14.77 -16.93 7.55
CA LYS A 118 16.11 -17.12 6.94
C LYS A 118 16.06 -17.56 5.48
N SER A 119 14.99 -18.23 5.05
CA SER A 119 14.76 -18.62 3.64
C SER A 119 14.31 -17.45 2.74
N CYS A 120 13.79 -16.38 3.34
CA CYS A 120 13.16 -15.25 2.67
C CYS A 120 14.02 -13.98 2.74
N LEU A 121 14.92 -13.85 3.71
CA LEU A 121 15.77 -12.69 3.92
C LEU A 121 17.23 -13.12 4.10
N GLU A 122 18.10 -12.66 3.20
CA GLU A 122 19.54 -12.90 3.26
C GLU A 122 20.31 -11.58 3.13
N PHE A 123 21.16 -11.28 4.11
CA PHE A 123 22.09 -10.15 4.04
C PHE A 123 23.39 -10.61 3.38
N GLY A 124 23.87 -9.80 2.44
CA GLY A 124 25.16 -10.00 1.80
C GLY A 124 26.34 -9.74 2.76
N PRO A 125 27.57 -10.06 2.33
CA PRO A 125 28.76 -9.79 3.13
C PRO A 125 28.87 -8.30 3.43
N ALA A 126 29.23 -7.98 4.69
CA ALA A 126 29.37 -6.63 5.21
C ALA A 126 28.15 -5.71 4.97
N ASP A 127 26.95 -6.29 4.88
CA ASP A 127 25.70 -5.55 4.66
C ASP A 127 25.67 -4.72 3.37
N SER A 128 26.49 -5.12 2.39
CA SER A 128 26.55 -4.49 1.07
C SER A 128 25.22 -4.52 0.34
N HIS A 129 24.41 -5.56 0.57
CA HIS A 129 23.11 -5.73 -0.04
C HIS A 129 22.21 -6.64 0.80
N VAL A 130 20.92 -6.65 0.48
CA VAL A 130 19.95 -7.58 1.06
C VAL A 130 19.07 -8.18 -0.02
N THR A 131 18.93 -9.49 0.03
CA THR A 131 18.10 -10.28 -0.87
C THR A 131 16.80 -10.64 -0.15
N LEU A 132 15.69 -10.17 -0.70
CA LEU A 132 14.33 -10.40 -0.24
C LEU A 132 13.63 -11.35 -1.22
N ARG A 133 13.22 -12.52 -0.73
CA ARG A 133 12.43 -13.51 -1.45
C ARG A 133 11.01 -13.56 -0.90
N PRO A 134 9.99 -13.60 -1.77
CA PRO A 134 8.60 -13.80 -1.35
C PRO A 134 8.42 -15.12 -0.60
N GLN A 135 7.57 -15.13 0.41
CA GLN A 135 7.23 -16.32 1.18
C GLN A 135 6.55 -17.36 0.27
N PRO A 136 6.95 -18.64 0.34
CA PRO A 136 6.27 -19.71 -0.37
C PRO A 136 4.79 -19.77 0.01
N GLY A 137 3.89 -19.68 -0.97
CA GLY A 137 2.45 -19.76 -0.76
C GLY A 137 1.73 -18.41 -0.58
N TYR A 138 2.45 -17.28 -0.64
CA TYR A 138 1.80 -15.97 -0.70
C TYR A 138 1.02 -15.80 -2.01
N VAL A 139 -0.23 -15.33 -1.92
CA VAL A 139 -1.09 -15.05 -3.06
C VAL A 139 -1.41 -13.55 -3.08
N PRO A 140 -0.91 -12.79 -4.06
CA PRO A 140 -1.18 -11.36 -4.14
C PRO A 140 -2.66 -11.08 -4.41
N ARG A 141 -3.19 -10.02 -3.81
CA ARG A 141 -4.58 -9.58 -3.98
C ARG A 141 -4.92 -9.25 -5.44
N VAL A 142 -3.95 -8.71 -6.17
CA VAL A 142 -4.04 -8.49 -7.61
C VAL A 142 -2.99 -9.39 -8.25
N PRO A 143 -3.37 -10.38 -9.06
CA PRO A 143 -2.43 -11.28 -9.74
C PRO A 143 -1.72 -10.51 -10.86
N THR A 144 -0.76 -9.67 -10.50
CA THR A 144 0.07 -8.91 -11.46
C THR A 144 1.45 -9.53 -11.47
N THR A 145 1.80 -10.19 -12.59
CA THR A 145 3.08 -10.89 -12.84
C THR A 145 3.32 -12.04 -11.82
N PRO A 146 4.09 -13.11 -12.11
CA PRO A 146 4.32 -14.14 -11.10
C PRO A 146 5.27 -13.54 -10.06
N LEU A 147 4.71 -12.99 -8.98
CA LEU A 147 5.45 -12.52 -7.80
C LEU A 147 6.37 -13.62 -7.26
N ARG A 148 6.01 -14.90 -7.50
CA ARG A 148 6.73 -16.11 -7.11
C ARG A 148 8.20 -16.15 -7.56
N GLU A 149 8.60 -15.39 -8.58
CA GLU A 149 9.97 -15.39 -9.13
C GLU A 149 10.72 -14.07 -8.90
N GLN A 150 10.11 -13.07 -8.27
CA GLN A 150 10.72 -11.76 -8.12
C GLN A 150 11.52 -11.65 -6.83
N VAL A 151 12.75 -12.15 -6.87
CA VAL A 151 13.78 -11.83 -5.87
C VAL A 151 14.10 -10.33 -5.95
N VAL A 152 13.94 -9.61 -4.85
CA VAL A 152 14.33 -8.20 -4.74
C VAL A 152 15.71 -8.14 -4.12
N ASN A 153 16.66 -7.57 -4.85
CA ASN A 153 18.00 -7.30 -4.33
C ASN A 153 18.15 -5.80 -4.09
N LEU A 154 18.24 -5.39 -2.83
CA LEU A 154 18.45 -4.00 -2.43
C LEU A 154 19.92 -3.78 -2.11
N GLN A 155 20.53 -2.77 -2.71
CA GLN A 155 21.91 -2.40 -2.43
C GLN A 155 21.97 -1.40 -1.28
N ALA A 156 23.00 -1.52 -0.44
CA ALA A 156 23.31 -0.48 0.55
C ALA A 156 23.83 0.76 -0.18
N LEU A 157 23.58 1.94 0.40
CA LEU A 157 24.20 3.15 -0.10
C LEU A 157 25.70 3.12 0.25
N PRO A 158 26.60 3.31 -0.73
CA PRO A 158 28.03 3.24 -0.47
C PRO A 158 28.47 4.45 0.39
N PRO A 159 29.26 4.24 1.45
CA PRO A 159 29.70 5.31 2.36
C PRO A 159 30.62 6.34 1.68
N GLU A 160 31.37 5.92 0.65
CA GLU A 160 32.38 6.75 -0.01
C GLU A 160 31.81 7.87 -0.92
N LYS A 161 30.53 7.78 -1.28
CA LYS A 161 29.84 8.74 -2.17
C LYS A 161 28.62 9.40 -1.52
N ALA A 162 28.29 9.05 -0.29
CA ALA A 162 27.10 9.51 0.38
C ALA A 162 27.40 10.75 1.22
N GLU A 163 26.66 11.84 0.99
CA GLU A 163 26.54 12.87 2.01
C GLU A 163 25.98 12.24 3.30
N PRO A 164 26.36 12.72 4.50
CA PRO A 164 25.92 12.12 5.77
C PRO A 164 24.39 11.99 5.90
N ALA A 165 23.64 12.86 5.22
CA ALA A 165 22.18 12.78 5.15
C ALA A 165 21.66 11.58 4.34
N LEU A 166 22.39 11.12 3.33
CA LEU A 166 22.03 9.95 2.51
C LEU A 166 22.30 8.64 3.24
N GLU A 167 23.26 8.59 4.16
CA GLU A 167 23.50 7.42 5.01
C GLU A 167 22.27 7.07 5.84
N LEU A 168 21.54 8.08 6.33
CA LEU A 168 20.28 7.92 7.06
C LEU A 168 19.16 7.29 6.23
N LEU A 169 19.28 7.29 4.89
CA LEU A 169 18.30 6.73 3.96
C LEU A 169 18.67 5.32 3.48
N CYS A 170 19.71 4.70 4.05
CA CYS A 170 20.11 3.35 3.66
C CYS A 170 18.99 2.32 3.96
N PRO A 171 18.44 1.66 2.93
CA PRO A 171 17.38 0.66 3.11
C PRO A 171 17.89 -0.58 3.84
N VAL A 172 19.14 -0.97 3.59
CA VAL A 172 19.77 -2.15 4.20
C VAL A 172 19.99 -1.93 5.69
N CYS A 173 20.55 -0.78 6.08
CA CYS A 173 20.76 -0.42 7.48
C CYS A 173 19.43 -0.32 8.25
N SER A 174 18.43 0.34 7.65
CA SER A 174 17.10 0.49 8.25
C SER A 174 16.42 -0.88 8.46
N LEU A 175 16.53 -1.78 7.48
CA LEU A 175 15.99 -3.13 7.58
C LEU A 175 16.73 -3.96 8.62
N ARG A 176 18.06 -3.88 8.68
CA ARG A 176 18.85 -4.55 9.72
C ARG A 176 18.42 -4.16 11.12
N ASN A 177 18.34 -2.85 11.38
CA ASN A 177 17.93 -2.32 12.68
C ASN A 177 16.50 -2.75 13.04
N TYR A 178 15.57 -2.72 12.07
CA TYR A 178 14.22 -3.26 12.25
C TYR A 178 14.21 -4.74 12.62
N VAL A 179 15.04 -5.56 11.97
CA VAL A 179 15.12 -6.99 12.25
C VAL A 179 15.67 -7.21 13.65
N GLU A 180 16.78 -6.58 14.01
CA GLU A 180 17.45 -6.71 15.31
C GLU A 180 16.54 -6.30 16.46
N ARG A 181 15.89 -5.14 16.37
CA ARG A 181 14.98 -4.66 17.42
C ARG A 181 13.72 -5.51 17.57
N ASN A 182 13.29 -6.22 16.52
CA ASN A 182 12.15 -7.13 16.57
C ASN A 182 12.51 -8.59 16.87
N GLN A 183 13.78 -8.94 17.07
CA GLN A 183 14.17 -10.32 17.41
C GLN A 183 13.55 -10.77 18.73
N SER A 184 13.57 -9.92 19.76
CA SER A 184 13.02 -10.22 21.09
C SER A 184 11.53 -10.57 21.05
N PHE A 185 10.72 -9.79 20.32
CA PHE A 185 9.30 -10.05 20.14
C PHE A 185 9.05 -11.38 19.39
N ARG A 186 9.91 -11.74 18.44
CA ARG A 186 9.75 -12.99 17.67
C ARG A 186 10.10 -14.23 18.48
N HIS A 187 11.12 -14.19 19.31
CA HIS A 187 11.44 -15.30 20.20
C HIS A 187 10.28 -15.61 21.15
N SER A 188 9.55 -14.58 21.60
CA SER A 188 8.34 -14.79 22.41
C SER A 188 7.18 -15.42 21.64
N LEU A 189 7.01 -15.09 20.35
CA LEU A 189 5.96 -15.65 19.50
C LEU A 189 6.25 -17.09 19.04
N SER A 190 7.49 -17.38 18.64
CA SER A 190 7.86 -18.74 18.24
C SER A 190 7.87 -19.72 19.41
N ALA A 191 8.18 -19.26 20.63
CA ALA A 191 8.06 -20.06 21.84
C ALA A 191 6.59 -20.44 22.16
N LEU A 192 5.63 -19.58 21.78
CA LEU A 192 4.20 -19.86 21.94
C LEU A 192 3.65 -20.79 20.85
N GLU A 193 4.19 -20.72 19.63
CA GLU A 193 3.83 -21.63 18.53
C GLU A 193 4.37 -23.05 18.73
N VAL A 194 5.51 -23.22 19.41
CA VAL A 194 6.07 -24.55 19.77
C VAL A 194 5.30 -25.21 20.92
N SER A 195 4.48 -24.45 21.65
CA SER A 195 3.65 -24.95 22.77
C SER A 195 2.22 -25.31 22.37
N ARG A 196 1.90 -25.36 21.07
CA ARG A 196 0.61 -25.80 20.50
C ARG A 196 0.81 -27.00 19.58
#